data_AF-A0A940XDP2-F1
#
_entry.id   AF-A0A940XDP2-F1
#
_cell.length_a   1.000
_cell.length_b   1.000
_cell.length_c   1.000
_cell.angle_alpha   90.00
_cell.angle_beta   90.00
_cell.angle_gamma   90.00
#
_symmetry.space_group_name_H-M   'P 1'
#
loop_
_entity.id
_entity.type
_entity.pdbx_description
1 polymer ?
#
loop_
_entity_poly.entity_id
_entity_poly.type
_entity_poly.pdbx_seq_one_letter_code
_entity_poly.pdbx_strand_id
1 'polypeptide(L)' 'MDLILKNVKKKDLPLLKALAKRLYFEIEVQEKPYNTEFVKEILQGQKDIKEGRGIKMNIEDIDNLWK' A
#
# COMPACT_ATOMS: atom_id res chain seq x y z
N MET A 1 -7.45 -9.08 25.04
CA MET A 1 -8.53 -8.14 24.64
C MET A 1 -7.87 -7.13 23.73
N ASP A 2 -8.29 -7.08 22.48
CA ASP A 2 -7.60 -6.28 21.46
C ASP A 2 -8.34 -4.96 21.26
N LEU A 3 -7.65 -3.84 21.43
CA LEU A 3 -8.20 -2.50 21.37
C LEU A 3 -7.68 -1.78 20.12
N ILE A 4 -8.58 -1.39 19.21
CA ILE A 4 -8.22 -0.68 17.97
C ILE A 4 -8.63 0.79 18.08
N LEU A 5 -7.65 1.69 18.01
CA LEU A 5 -7.86 3.13 17.98
C LEU A 5 -7.98 3.61 16.51
N LYS A 6 -9.15 4.12 16.12
CA LYS A 6 -9.38 4.74 14.80
C LYS A 6 -9.19 6.26 14.87
N ASN A 7 -8.79 6.87 13.75
CA ASN A 7 -8.61 8.33 13.59
C ASN A 7 -7.50 8.97 14.46
N VAL A 8 -6.44 8.22 14.77
CA VAL A 8 -5.27 8.74 15.48
C VAL A 8 -4.49 9.67 14.57
N LYS A 9 -4.34 10.94 14.96
CA LYS A 9 -3.50 11.89 14.23
C LYS A 9 -2.03 11.65 14.58
N LYS A 10 -1.13 11.86 13.61
CA LYS A 10 0.32 11.72 13.84
C LYS A 10 0.85 12.59 14.99
N LYS A 11 0.20 13.73 15.26
CA LYS A 11 0.54 14.65 16.35
C LYS A 11 0.34 14.04 17.75
N ASP A 12 -0.57 13.08 17.87
CA ASP A 12 -0.99 12.51 19.16
C ASP A 12 -0.17 11.25 19.51
N LEU A 13 0.63 10.73 18.56
CA LEU A 13 1.49 9.55 18.77
C LEU A 13 2.48 9.68 19.95
N PRO A 14 3.15 10.82 20.18
CA PRO A 14 4.05 10.98 21.33
C PRO A 14 3.32 10.85 22.66
N LEU A 15 2.08 11.37 22.74
CA LEU A 15 1.24 11.29 23.92
C LEU A 15 0.82 9.84 24.20
N LEU A 16 0.41 9.11 23.16
CA LEU A 16 0.06 7.69 23.26
C LEU A 16 1.27 6.85 23.71
N LYS A 17 2.47 7.10 23.17
CA LYS A 17 3.70 6.42 23.61
C LYS A 17 4.01 6.68 25.09
N ALA A 18 3.77 7.88 25.60
CA ALA A 18 3.97 8.20 27.01
C ALA A 18 2.98 7.46 27.92
N LEU A 19 1.72 7.33 27.49
CA LEU A 19 0.69 6.56 28.20
C LEU A 19 1.00 5.06 28.19
N ALA A 20 1.40 4.52 27.03
CA ALA A 20 1.84 3.15 26.85
C ALA A 20 2.95 2.76 27.83
N LYS A 21 3.96 3.64 27.98
CA LYS A 21 5.07 3.42 28.92
C LYS A 21 4.63 3.38 30.38
N ARG A 22 3.63 4.19 30.78
CA ARG A 22 3.12 4.23 32.15
C ARG A 22 2.20 3.06 32.49
N LEU A 23 1.44 2.60 31.49
CA LEU A 23 0.41 1.57 31.63
C LEU A 23 0.88 0.19 31.16
N TYR A 24 2.14 0.07 30.76
CA TYR A 24 2.80 -1.18 30.35
C TYR A 24 2.09 -1.91 29.20
N PHE A 25 1.63 -1.17 28.19
CA PHE A 25 1.13 -1.76 26.93
C PHE A 25 1.97 -1.33 25.74
N GLU A 26 1.97 -2.14 24.68
CA GLU A 26 2.67 -1.84 23.43
C GLU A 26 1.73 -1.24 22.39
N ILE A 27 2.25 -0.32 21.57
CA ILE A 27 1.52 0.29 20.46
C ILE A 27 2.06 -0.31 19.17
N GLU A 28 1.25 -1.13 18.51
CA GLU A 28 1.52 -1.60 17.16
C GLU A 28 0.86 -0.68 16.14
N VAL A 29 1.65 -0.16 15.20
CA VAL A 29 1.11 0.53 14.03
C VAL A 29 0.95 -0.53 12.95
N GLN A 30 -0.28 -1.02 12.77
CA GLN A 30 -0.59 -1.84 11.61
C GLN A 30 -0.59 -0.93 10.37
N GLU A 31 0.49 -0.97 9.61
CA GLU A 31 0.47 -0.47 8.25
C GLU A 31 -0.58 -1.27 7.48
N LYS A 32 -1.50 -0.56 6.81
CA LYS A 32 -2.51 -1.25 6.00
C LYS A 32 -1.78 -2.08 4.96
N PRO A 33 -2.01 -3.40 4.88
CA PRO A 33 -1.43 -4.20 3.83
C PRO A 33 -1.85 -3.62 2.47
N TYR A 34 -0.96 -3.71 1.48
CA TYR A 34 -1.32 -3.35 0.11
C TYR A 34 -2.59 -4.10 -0.29
N ASN A 35 -3.46 -3.44 -1.07
CA ASN A 35 -4.66 -4.09 -1.58
C ASN A 35 -4.25 -5.36 -2.36
N THR A 36 -4.80 -6.51 -1.95
CA THR A 36 -4.46 -7.81 -2.53
C THR A 36 -4.73 -7.88 -4.02
N GLU A 37 -5.80 -7.23 -4.50
CA GLU A 37 -6.11 -7.16 -5.93
C GLU A 37 -5.05 -6.38 -6.69
N PHE A 38 -4.58 -5.27 -6.12
CA PHE A 38 -3.50 -4.47 -6.71
C PHE A 38 -2.19 -5.28 -6.81
N VAL A 39 -1.83 -6.01 -5.75
CA VAL A 39 -0.64 -6.88 -5.77
C VAL A 39 -0.77 -7.96 -6.85
N LYS A 40 -1.96 -8.55 -7.00
CA LYS A 40 -2.24 -9.59 -7.99
C LYS A 40 -2.10 -9.07 -9.43
N GLU A 41 -2.61 -7.87 -9.72
CA GLU A 41 -2.49 -7.23 -11.03
C GLU A 41 -1.02 -6.97 -11.39
N ILE A 42 -0.22 -6.46 -10.46
CA ILE A 42 1.21 -6.22 -10.69
C ILE A 42 1.97 -7.51 -10.98
N LEU A 43 1.73 -8.57 -10.19
CA LEU A 43 2.36 -9.88 -10.40
C LEU A 43 1.97 -10.47 -11.76
N GLN A 44 0.70 -10.32 -12.16
CA GLN A 44 0.22 -10.75 -13.45
C GLN A 44 0.89 -9.98 -14.59
N GLY A 45 1.00 -8.66 -14.49
CA GLY A 45 1.69 -7.83 -15.48
C GLY A 45 3.17 -8.21 -15.64
N GLN A 46 3.88 -8.50 -14.54
CA GLN A 46 5.26 -9.00 -14.60
C GLN A 46 5.37 -10.34 -15.33
N LYS A 47 4.42 -11.25 -15.08
CA LYS A 47 4.35 -12.54 -15.77
C LYS A 47 4.07 -12.35 -17.26
N ASP A 48 3.18 -11.43 -17.62
CA ASP A 48 2.83 -11.13 -19.01
C ASP A 48 4.02 -10.54 -19.79
N ILE A 49 4.81 -9.67 -19.16
CA ILE A 49 6.06 -9.16 -19.73
C ILE A 49 7.05 -10.30 -19.98
N LYS A 50 7.23 -11.20 -19.00
CA LYS A 50 8.15 -12.34 -19.10
C LYS A 50 7.72 -13.35 -20.18
N GLU A 51 6.41 -13.54 -20.35
CA GLU A 51 5.83 -14.41 -21.38
C GLU A 51 5.73 -13.73 -22.75
N GLY A 52 6.16 -12.47 -22.87
CA GLY A 52 6.14 -11.73 -24.14
C GLY A 52 4.74 -11.34 -24.61
N ARG A 53 3.75 -11.30 -23.70
CA ARG A 53 2.37 -10.86 -23.99
C ARG A 53 2.23 -9.33 -24.10
N GLY A 54 3.33 -8.59 -23.98
CA GLY A 54 3.37 -7.14 -24.18
C GLY A 54 3.61 -6.76 -25.63
N ILE A 55 3.02 -5.65 -26.06
CA ILE A 55 3.28 -5.04 -27.37
C ILE A 55 4.33 -3.94 -27.18
N LYS A 56 5.39 -3.95 -27.99
CA LYS A 56 6.29 -2.78 -28.08
C LYS A 56 5.58 -1.73 -28.91
N MET A 57 5.25 -0.60 -28.30
CA MET A 57 4.61 0.54 -28.96
C MET A 57 5.61 1.67 -29.12
N ASN A 58 5.55 2.36 -30.26
CA ASN A 58 6.29 3.59 -30.47
C ASN A 58 5.49 4.78 -29.93
N ILE A 59 6.16 5.94 -29.78
CA ILE A 59 5.52 7.18 -29.31
C ILE A 59 4.34 7.57 -30.21
N GLU A 60 4.49 7.38 -31.52
CA GLU A 60 3.45 7.66 -32.52
C GLU A 60 2.20 6.77 -32.34
N ASP A 61 2.38 5.50 -31.95
CA ASP A 61 1.27 4.57 -31.69
C ASP A 61 0.50 4.97 -30.43
N ILE A 62 1.24 5.41 -29.41
CA ILE A 62 0.65 5.95 -28.17
C ILE A 62 -0.12 7.22 -28.50
N ASP A 63 0.42 8.09 -29.36
CA ASP A 63 -0.21 9.34 -29.76
C ASP A 63 -1.53 9.19 -30.52
N ASN A 64 -1.72 8.05 -31.18
CA ASN A 64 -2.95 7.72 -31.90
C ASN A 64 -4.04 7.11 -31.00
N LEU A 65 -3.74 6.72 -29.76
CA LEU A 65 -4.74 6.12 -28.84
C LEU A 65 -5.65 7.15 -28.17
N TRP A 66 -5.27 8.43 -28.14
CA TRP A 66 -5.99 9.50 -27.44
C TRP A 66 -6.54 10.61 -28.35
N LYS A 67 -6.32 10.51 -29.67
CA LYS A 67 -6.96 11.35 -30.69
C LYS A 67 -8.22 10.68 -31.20
#